data_AF-A0A250WPM7-F1
#
_entry.id   AF-A0A250WPM7-F1
#
_cell.length_a   1.000
_cell.length_b   1.000
_cell.length_c   1.000
_cell.angle_alpha   90.00
_cell.angle_beta   90.00
_cell.angle_gamma   90.00
#
_symmetry.space_group_name_H-M   'P 1'
#
loop_
_entity.id
_entity.type
_entity.pdbx_description
1 polymer ?
#
loop_
_entity_poly.entity_id
_entity_poly.type
_entity_poly.pdbx_seq_one_letter_code
_entity_poly.pdbx_strand_id
1 'polypeptide(L)'
;MSRLDADAQRMDDLQRQADPGDREQTALLTEMRSHLKKLQDQRRNEDPRLSFSTPEFKEAQRVFTENFKKNFNRPVEWAMVKEYPWSTPQLRRLDVPVDVNGNPWKQK
;
A
#
# COMPACT_ATOMS: atom_id res chain seq x y z
N MET A 1 10.82 -20.26 -12.70
CA MET A 1 10.56 -19.26 -13.75
C MET A 1 9.33 -18.48 -13.36
N SER A 2 9.37 -17.15 -13.39
CA SER A 2 8.19 -16.33 -13.11
C SER A 2 7.22 -16.41 -14.30
N ARG A 3 5.92 -16.17 -14.06
CA ARG A 3 4.92 -16.16 -15.16
C ARG A 3 5.28 -15.13 -16.25
N LEU A 4 5.90 -14.01 -15.88
CA LEU A 4 6.32 -12.97 -16.83
C LEU A 4 7.47 -13.44 -17.73
N ASP A 5 8.43 -14.19 -17.19
CA ASP A 5 9.53 -14.75 -17.99
C ASP A 5 9.00 -15.77 -19.01
N ALA A 6 8.00 -16.56 -18.61
CA ALA A 6 7.34 -17.51 -19.50
C ALA A 6 6.51 -16.81 -20.58
N ASP A 7 5.81 -15.72 -20.25
CA ASP A 7 5.05 -14.93 -21.23
C ASP A 7 5.98 -14.15 -22.17
N ALA A 8 7.13 -13.66 -21.69
CA ALA A 8 8.15 -13.02 -22.52
C ALA A 8 8.77 -14.02 -23.51
N GLN A 9 9.07 -15.24 -23.08
CA GLN A 9 9.55 -16.30 -23.97
C GLN A 9 8.52 -16.66 -25.05
N ARG A 10 7.24 -16.79 -24.67
CA ARG A 10 6.16 -17.03 -25.63
C ARG A 10 6.06 -15.91 -26.68
N MET A 11 6.29 -14.66 -26.30
CA MET A 11 6.30 -13.55 -27.26
C MET A 11 7.47 -13.63 -28.25
N ASP A 12 8.66 -13.98 -27.78
CA ASP A 12 9.81 -14.17 -28.66
C ASP A 12 9.58 -15.33 -29.64
N ASP A 13 8.95 -16.41 -29.19
CA ASP A 13 8.60 -17.54 -30.04
C ASP A 13 7.52 -17.17 -31.08
N LEU A 14 6.46 -16.45 -30.67
CA LEU A 14 5.42 -15.96 -31.57
C LEU A 14 5.97 -15.00 -32.62
N GLN A 15 6.95 -14.17 -32.24
CA GLN A 15 7.56 -13.23 -33.16
C GLN A 15 8.49 -13.90 -34.19
N ARG A 16 9.10 -15.03 -33.83
CA ARG A 16 9.85 -15.86 -34.79
C ARG A 16 8.95 -16.59 -35.78
N GLN A 17 7.73 -16.91 -35.37
CA GLN A 17 6.75 -17.63 -36.18
C GLN A 17 5.88 -16.71 -37.03
N ALA A 18 5.74 -15.44 -36.65
CA ALA A 18 4.87 -14.49 -37.34
C ALA A 18 5.43 -14.08 -38.70
N ASP A 19 4.54 -14.00 -39.68
CA ASP A 19 4.88 -13.60 -41.05
C ASP A 19 5.00 -12.07 -41.12
N PRO A 20 6.17 -11.50 -41.48
CA PRO A 20 6.37 -10.04 -41.52
C PRO A 20 5.55 -9.35 -42.62
N GLY A 21 4.98 -10.11 -43.56
CA GLY A 21 4.07 -9.60 -44.59
C GLY A 21 2.61 -9.48 -44.15
N ASP A 22 2.23 -10.08 -43.02
CA ASP A 22 0.86 -10.07 -42.52
C ASP A 22 0.62 -8.90 -41.54
N ARG A 23 -0.21 -7.96 -41.97
CA ARG A 23 -0.54 -6.75 -41.19
C ARG A 23 -1.34 -7.05 -39.92
N GLU A 24 -2.13 -8.12 -39.89
CA GLU A 24 -2.94 -8.45 -38.71
C GLU A 24 -2.08 -9.09 -37.63
N GLN A 25 -1.18 -10.00 -38.01
CA GLN A 25 -0.25 -10.64 -37.08
C GLN A 25 0.72 -9.63 -36.45
N THR A 26 1.22 -8.68 -37.24
CA THR A 26 2.11 -7.62 -36.76
C THR A 26 1.41 -6.62 -35.83
N ALA A 27 0.14 -6.28 -36.11
CA ALA A 27 -0.67 -5.46 -35.22
C ALA A 27 -0.93 -6.15 -33.87
N LEU A 28 -1.30 -7.44 -33.90
CA LEU A 28 -1.55 -8.23 -32.70
C LEU A 28 -0.30 -8.37 -31.82
N LEU A 29 0.86 -8.66 -32.42
CA LEU A 29 2.14 -8.71 -31.69
C LEU A 29 2.48 -7.39 -31.01
N THR A 30 2.18 -6.27 -31.67
CA THR A 30 2.40 -4.93 -31.12
C THR A 30 1.50 -4.67 -29.92
N GLU A 31 0.23 -5.06 -30.03
CA GLU A 31 -0.74 -4.95 -28.93
C GLU A 31 -0.35 -5.82 -27.73
N MET A 32 0.01 -7.08 -27.96
CA MET A 32 0.45 -8.00 -26.91
C MET A 32 1.71 -7.50 -26.18
N ARG A 33 2.69 -6.95 -26.91
CA ARG A 33 3.87 -6.30 -26.32
C ARG A 33 3.47 -5.11 -25.43
N SER A 34 2.53 -4.29 -25.88
CA SER A 34 2.04 -3.15 -25.10
C SER A 34 1.36 -3.59 -23.79
N HIS A 35 0.60 -4.69 -23.84
CA HIS A 35 -0.09 -5.25 -22.68
C HIS A 35 0.87 -5.85 -21.66
N LEU A 36 1.88 -6.60 -22.10
CA LEU A 36 2.92 -7.14 -21.22
C LEU A 36 3.71 -6.02 -20.54
N LYS A 37 4.01 -4.95 -21.26
CA LYS A 37 4.69 -3.78 -20.68
C LYS A 37 3.85 -3.10 -19.60
N LYS A 38 2.55 -2.92 -19.83
CA LYS A 38 1.62 -2.38 -18.82
C LYS A 38 1.55 -3.26 -17.57
N LEU A 39 1.48 -4.59 -17.74
CA LEU A 39 1.46 -5.54 -16.62
C LEU A 39 2.76 -5.53 -15.82
N GLN A 40 3.89 -5.37 -16.50
CA GLN A 40 5.20 -5.24 -15.86
C GLN A 40 5.30 -3.95 -15.04
N ASP A 41 4.81 -2.82 -15.56
CA ASP A 41 4.79 -1.54 -14.85
C ASP A 41 3.84 -1.54 -13.64
N GLN A 42 2.68 -2.20 -13.74
CA GLN A 42 1.78 -2.37 -12.58
C GLN A 42 2.45 -3.18 -11.48
N ARG A 43 3.08 -4.31 -11.81
CA ARG A 43 3.77 -5.15 -10.83
C ARG A 43 5.02 -4.51 -10.23
N ARG A 44 5.67 -3.59 -10.94
CA ARG A 44 6.81 -2.83 -10.40
C ARG A 44 6.45 -2.05 -9.13
N ASN A 45 5.20 -1.59 -9.07
CA ASN A 45 4.67 -0.85 -7.93
C ASN A 45 4.00 -1.76 -6.87
N GLU A 46 3.79 -3.03 -7.19
CA GLU A 46 3.18 -4.02 -6.29
C GLU A 46 4.20 -4.79 -5.45
N ASP A 47 5.52 -4.62 -5.66
CA ASP A 47 6.51 -5.33 -4.86
C ASP A 47 6.41 -4.88 -3.39
N PRO A 48 5.92 -5.74 -2.48
CA PRO A 48 5.68 -5.40 -1.07
C PRO A 48 6.97 -5.09 -0.31
N ARG A 49 8.13 -5.35 -0.92
CA ARG A 49 9.45 -5.01 -0.39
C ARG A 49 9.89 -3.61 -0.78
N LEU A 50 9.42 -3.11 -1.92
CA LEU A 50 9.69 -1.74 -2.39
C LEU A 50 8.69 -0.72 -1.84
N SER A 51 7.51 -1.16 -1.35
CA SER A 51 6.49 -0.31 -0.72
C SER A 51 6.96 0.47 0.51
N PHE A 52 8.09 0.08 1.13
CA PHE A 52 8.71 0.82 2.24
C PHE A 52 9.72 1.88 1.78
N SER A 53 10.11 1.87 0.51
CA SER A 53 11.17 2.73 -0.04
C SER A 53 10.66 3.80 -1.01
N THR A 54 9.38 3.74 -1.38
CA THR A 54 8.74 4.74 -2.23
C THR A 54 8.76 6.11 -1.55
N PRO A 55 8.94 7.21 -2.31
CA PRO A 55 8.87 8.57 -1.77
C PRO A 55 7.57 8.81 -0.97
N GLU A 56 6.46 8.29 -1.47
CA GLU A 56 5.13 8.44 -0.89
C GLU A 56 5.03 7.75 0.49
N PHE A 57 5.65 6.58 0.65
CA PHE A 57 5.68 5.88 1.93
C PHE A 57 6.60 6.58 2.94
N LYS A 58 7.76 7.06 2.49
CA LYS A 58 8.68 7.82 3.36
C LYS A 58 8.03 9.12 3.84
N GLU A 59 7.27 9.80 3.00
CA GLU A 59 6.49 10.97 3.38
C GLU A 59 5.38 10.61 4.36
N ALA A 60 4.60 9.55 4.10
CA ALA A 60 3.58 9.07 5.03
C ALA A 60 4.19 8.68 6.40
N GLN A 61 5.33 8.00 6.41
CA GLN A 61 6.06 7.65 7.62
C GLN A 61 6.59 8.89 8.35
N ARG A 62 7.09 9.89 7.61
CA ARG A 62 7.53 11.17 8.19
C ARG A 62 6.38 11.92 8.84
N VAL A 63 5.25 12.08 8.14
CA VAL A 63 4.04 12.74 8.65
C VAL A 63 3.50 12.00 9.87
N PHE A 64 3.45 10.67 9.81
CA PHE A 64 3.07 9.83 10.96
C PHE A 64 4.02 10.08 12.14
N THR A 65 5.33 10.04 11.92
CA THR A 65 6.32 10.24 12.97
C THR A 65 6.28 11.65 13.56
N GLU A 66 6.07 12.68 12.74
CA GLU A 66 5.94 14.08 13.18
C GLU A 66 4.67 14.30 14.00
N ASN A 67 3.52 13.76 13.56
CA ASN A 67 2.28 13.84 14.32
C ASN A 67 2.34 13.02 15.61
N PHE A 68 2.96 11.85 15.55
CA PHE A 68 3.20 11.02 16.73
C PHE A 68 4.09 11.75 17.75
N LYS A 69 5.18 12.40 17.31
CA LYS A 69 6.04 13.28 18.13
C LYS A 69 5.29 14.46 18.75
N LYS A 70 4.38 15.11 18.02
CA LYS A 70 3.58 16.22 18.56
C LYS A 70 2.58 15.78 19.64
N ASN A 71 2.14 14.52 19.57
CA ASN A 71 1.19 13.93 20.50
C ASN A 71 1.86 13.21 21.67
N PHE A 72 3.16 12.89 21.58
CA PHE A 72 3.95 12.50 22.75
C PHE A 72 3.95 13.64 23.78
N ASN A 73 3.70 13.28 25.04
CA ASN A 73 3.49 14.17 26.17
C ASN A 73 2.18 14.96 26.18
N ARG A 74 1.21 14.62 25.34
CA ARG A 74 -0.17 15.11 25.48
C ARG A 74 -1.05 14.04 26.12
N PRO A 75 -1.97 14.44 27.01
CA PRO A 75 -2.98 13.51 27.51
C PRO A 75 -3.84 12.96 26.38
N VAL A 76 -4.16 11.67 26.45
CA VAL A 76 -5.22 11.05 25.64
C VAL A 76 -6.55 11.52 26.21
N GLU A 77 -7.21 12.43 25.51
CA GLU A 77 -8.52 12.97 25.91
C GLU A 77 -9.69 12.16 25.34
N TRP A 78 -9.47 11.31 24.34
CA TRP A 78 -10.51 10.55 23.65
C TRP A 78 -10.14 9.08 23.59
N ALA A 79 -11.06 8.22 23.99
CA ALA A 79 -10.88 6.78 23.90
C ALA A 79 -12.20 6.09 23.58
N MET A 80 -12.10 4.86 23.08
CA MET A 80 -13.27 3.99 22.97
C MET A 80 -13.61 3.46 24.36
N VAL A 81 -14.69 3.97 24.94
CA VAL A 81 -15.16 3.57 26.26
C VAL A 81 -16.33 2.64 26.10
N LYS A 82 -16.27 1.50 26.79
CA LYS A 82 -17.36 0.53 26.87
C LYS A 82 -17.98 0.67 28.25
N GLU A 83 -19.15 1.30 28.33
CA GLU A 83 -19.82 1.56 29.61
C GLU A 83 -20.34 0.27 30.26
N TYR A 84 -20.85 -0.66 29.45
CA TYR A 84 -21.43 -1.91 29.93
C TYR A 84 -20.84 -3.11 29.20
N PRO A 85 -20.72 -4.30 29.83
CA PRO A 85 -20.15 -5.49 29.20
C PRO A 85 -20.84 -5.93 27.89
N TRP A 86 -22.11 -5.56 27.70
CA TRP A 86 -22.89 -5.87 26.50
C TRP A 86 -22.97 -4.73 25.49
N SER A 87 -22.43 -3.54 25.79
CA SER A 87 -22.54 -2.38 24.88
C SER A 87 -21.43 -2.39 23.82
N THR A 88 -21.66 -1.76 22.67
CA THR A 88 -20.58 -1.46 21.73
C THR A 88 -19.70 -0.33 22.29
N PRO A 89 -18.37 -0.39 22.13
CA PRO A 89 -17.48 0.70 22.53
C PRO A 89 -17.82 1.96 21.73
N GLN A 90 -17.94 3.11 22.41
CA GLN A 90 -18.19 4.39 21.76
C GLN A 90 -17.00 5.32 21.98
N LEU A 91 -16.64 6.10 20.95
CA LEU A 91 -15.62 7.13 21.08
C LEU A 91 -16.20 8.27 21.94
N ARG A 92 -15.66 8.44 23.14
CA ARG A 92 -16.07 9.51 24.06
C ARG A 92 -14.85 10.25 24.59
N ARG A 93 -15.08 11.50 24.96
CA ARG A 93 -14.10 12.29 25.71
C ARG A 93 -13.99 11.72 27.12
N LEU A 94 -12.78 11.46 27.58
CA LEU A 94 -12.51 10.95 28.92
C LEU A 94 -12.61 12.09 29.94
N ASP A 95 -13.27 11.84 31.06
CA ASP A 95 -13.34 12.79 32.17
C ASP A 95 -11.96 13.02 32.80
N VAL A 96 -11.19 11.94 32.93
CA VAL A 96 -9.80 11.98 33.36
C VAL A 96 -8.92 11.62 32.17
N PRO A 97 -8.11 12.56 31.64
CA PRO A 97 -7.19 12.22 30.57
C PRO A 97 -6.22 11.13 31.02
N VAL A 98 -5.81 10.27 30.08
CA VAL A 98 -4.90 9.15 30.36
C VAL A 98 -3.61 9.26 29.56
N ASP A 99 -2.54 8.66 30.06
CA ASP A 99 -1.30 8.45 29.31
C ASP A 99 -1.47 7.30 28.29
N VAL A 100 -0.50 7.12 27.38
CA VAL A 100 -0.44 6.01 26.42
C VAL A 100 -0.53 4.64 27.09
N ASN A 101 -0.13 4.55 28.36
CA ASN A 101 -0.18 3.35 29.19
C ASN A 101 -1.53 3.15 29.91
N GLY A 102 -2.51 4.03 29.71
CA GLY A 102 -3.83 3.98 30.36
C GLY A 102 -3.84 4.47 31.81
N ASN A 103 -2.71 4.94 32.34
CA ASN A 103 -2.64 5.56 33.66
C ASN A 103 -3.23 6.98 33.62
N PRO A 104 -3.84 7.48 34.72
CA PRO A 104 -4.29 8.86 34.79
C PRO A 104 -3.15 9.83 34.47
N TRP A 105 -3.40 10.77 33.55
CA TRP A 105 -2.46 11.83 33.24
C TRP A 105 -2.22 12.67 34.49
N LYS A 106 -0.95 12.94 34.81
CA LYS A 106 -0.59 13.70 36.02
C LYS A 106 -1.21 15.10 35.93
N GLN A 107 -2.32 15.31 36.60
CA GLN A 107 -2.88 16.65 36.81
C GLN A 107 -1.95 17.36 37.81
N LYS A 108 -1.46 18.52 37.40
CA LYS A 108 -0.54 19.33 38.19
C LYS A 108 -1.30 20.09 39.27
#